data_AF-A0A1G2PFW9-F1
#
_entry.id   AF-A0A1G2PFW9-F1
#
_cell.length_a   1.000
_cell.length_b   1.000
_cell.length_c   1.000
_cell.angle_alpha   90.00
_cell.angle_beta   90.00
_cell.angle_gamma   90.00
#
_symmetry.space_group_name_H-M   'P 1'
#
loop_
_entity.id
_entity.type
_entity.pdbx_description
1 polymer ?
#
loop_
_entity_poly.entity_id
_entity_poly.type
_entity_poly.pdbx_seq_one_letter_code
_entity_poly.pdbx_strand_id
1 'polypeptide(L)'
;MRREDSAMDKLREFCPACRGKLLISFFDANFRKKDVNDQLIFDMPASFCKHCDQLYLEENLVRILGLEGYICVFAIQRDKQFYPDWKDFLK
;
A
#
# COMPACT_ATOMS: atom_id res chain seq x y z
N MET A 1 2.34 28.17 1.91
CA MET A 1 1.66 27.11 1.11
C MET A 1 2.67 26.01 0.82
N ARG A 2 2.65 24.91 1.60
CA ARG A 2 3.18 23.60 1.22
C ARG A 2 2.06 22.60 1.52
N ARG A 3 1.42 22.11 0.46
CA ARG A 3 0.35 21.10 0.47
C ARG A 3 0.97 19.75 0.11
N GLU A 4 1.96 19.31 0.88
CA GLU A 4 2.60 18.00 0.68
C GLU A 4 2.47 17.11 1.93
N ASP A 5 2.11 17.69 3.09
CA ASP A 5 1.97 16.96 4.36
C ASP A 5 0.60 16.25 4.53
N SER A 6 -0.25 16.24 3.51
CA SER A 6 -1.65 15.77 3.60
C SER A 6 -1.91 14.36 3.05
N ALA A 7 -0.92 13.70 2.44
CA ALA A 7 -1.11 12.37 1.81
C ALA A 7 -0.47 11.21 2.58
N MET A 8 0.10 11.48 3.76
CA MET A 8 0.68 10.48 4.68
C MET A 8 0.10 10.64 6.09
N ASP A 9 -1.16 11.08 6.19
CA ASP A 9 -1.77 11.46 7.46
C ASP A 9 -2.02 10.20 8.33
N LYS A 10 -0.96 9.83 9.06
CA LYS A 10 -0.82 8.75 10.03
C LYS A 10 -0.92 7.34 9.46
N LEU A 11 0.08 6.93 8.67
CA LEU A 11 0.47 5.52 8.62
C LEU A 11 0.81 5.12 10.07
N ARG A 12 -0.13 4.45 10.73
CA ARG A 12 0.01 4.07 12.14
C ARG A 12 1.30 3.27 12.27
N GLU A 13 2.13 3.59 13.26
CA GLU A 13 3.34 2.80 13.52
C GLU A 13 2.99 1.38 14.01
N PHE A 14 1.79 1.21 14.56
CA PHE A 14 1.31 -0.02 15.17
C PHE A 14 -0.03 -0.48 14.61
N CYS A 15 -0.17 -1.79 14.47
CA CYS A 15 -1.36 -2.46 13.97
C CYS A 15 -2.55 -2.21 14.90
N PRO A 16 -3.69 -1.73 14.38
CA PRO A 16 -4.92 -1.57 15.17
C PRO A 16 -5.45 -2.85 15.81
N ALA A 17 -5.20 -4.01 15.18
CA ALA A 17 -5.72 -5.31 15.64
C ALA A 17 -4.86 -5.94 16.74
N CYS A 18 -3.53 -5.95 16.58
CA CYS A 18 -2.63 -6.67 17.50
C CYS A 18 -1.54 -5.80 18.14
N ARG A 19 -1.48 -4.49 17.83
CA ARG A 19 -0.45 -3.54 18.25
C ARG A 19 0.99 -3.88 17.82
N GLY A 20 1.17 -4.87 16.95
CA GLY A 20 2.45 -5.18 16.34
C GLY A 20 2.95 -4.06 15.42
N LYS A 21 4.27 -3.97 15.21
CA LYS A 21 4.87 -2.94 14.35
C LYS A 21 4.42 -3.12 12.89
N LEU A 22 4.02 -2.02 12.24
CA LEU A 22 3.64 -2.02 10.83
C LEU A 22 4.86 -1.82 9.93
N LEU A 23 4.90 -2.62 8.86
CA LEU A 23 5.81 -2.43 7.73
C LEU A 23 5.13 -1.49 6.73
N ILE A 24 5.67 -0.28 6.62
CA ILE A 24 5.20 0.72 5.65
C ILE A 24 6.06 0.61 4.39
N SER A 25 5.46 0.29 3.26
CA SER A 25 6.17 0.09 1.99
C SER A 25 5.24 0.15 0.79
N PHE A 26 5.78 -0.16 -0.40
CA PHE A 26 5.01 -0.41 -1.61
C PHE A 26 4.84 -1.91 -1.82
N PHE A 27 3.66 -2.32 -2.27
CA PHE A 27 3.28 -3.71 -2.42
C PHE A 27 2.66 -3.99 -3.78
N ASP A 28 2.95 -5.17 -4.31
CA ASP A 28 2.17 -5.78 -5.39
C ASP A 28 1.17 -6.74 -4.73
N ALA A 29 -0.12 -6.57 -5.01
CA ALA A 29 -1.17 -7.29 -4.31
C ALA A 29 -2.26 -7.79 -5.27
N ASN A 30 -2.81 -8.96 -4.95
CA ASN A 30 -3.99 -9.48 -5.63
C ASN A 30 -5.23 -9.32 -4.74
N PHE A 31 -6.30 -8.84 -5.34
CA PHE A 31 -7.58 -8.57 -4.72
C PHE A 31 -8.65 -9.42 -5.38
N ARG A 32 -9.44 -10.12 -4.57
CA ARG A 32 -10.56 -10.95 -5.05
C ARG A 32 -11.89 -10.42 -4.56
N LYS A 33 -12.88 -10.41 -5.43
CA LYS A 33 -14.28 -10.17 -5.09
C LYS A 33 -15.13 -11.28 -5.69
N LYS A 34 -16.12 -11.76 -4.94
CA LYS A 34 -17.01 -12.81 -5.41
C LYS A 34 -17.72 -12.33 -6.69
N ASP A 35 -17.79 -13.21 -7.69
CA ASP A 35 -18.45 -12.97 -8.98
C ASP A 35 -17.81 -11.89 -9.88
N VAL A 36 -16.59 -11.45 -9.54
CA VAL A 36 -15.78 -10.52 -10.35
C VAL A 36 -14.38 -11.10 -10.52
N ASN A 37 -13.70 -10.71 -11.60
CA ASN A 37 -12.31 -11.10 -11.81
C ASN A 37 -11.39 -10.57 -10.70
N ASP A 38 -10.36 -11.35 -10.40
CA ASP A 38 -9.23 -10.92 -9.55
C ASP A 38 -8.59 -9.65 -10.13
N GLN A 39 -8.18 -8.74 -9.25
CA GLN A 39 -7.46 -7.51 -9.60
C GLN A 39 -6.04 -7.54 -9.05
N LEU A 40 -5.07 -7.43 -9.96
CA LEU A 40 -3.66 -7.26 -9.62
C LEU A 40 -3.33 -5.77 -9.61
N ILE A 41 -2.94 -5.27 -8.44
CA ILE A 41 -2.51 -3.88 -8.25
C ILE A 41 -1.02 -3.90 -7.93
N PHE A 42 -0.26 -3.10 -8.68
CA PHE A 42 1.19 -3.00 -8.53
C PHE A 42 1.57 -1.67 -7.89
N ASP A 43 2.70 -1.68 -7.19
CA ASP A 43 3.32 -0.48 -6.64
C ASP A 43 2.38 0.36 -5.76
N MET A 44 1.58 -0.34 -4.94
CA MET A 44 0.57 0.30 -4.10
C MET A 44 1.14 0.61 -2.71
N PRO A 45 1.07 1.86 -2.23
CA PRO A 45 1.50 2.18 -0.87
C PRO A 45 0.55 1.54 0.16
N ALA A 46 1.12 0.85 1.15
CA ALA A 46 0.35 0.18 2.19
C ALA A 46 1.13 0.00 3.51
N SER A 47 0.40 -0.33 4.57
CA SER A 47 0.94 -0.79 5.85
C SER A 47 0.62 -2.27 6.07
N PHE A 48 1.63 -3.12 6.24
CA PHE A 48 1.45 -4.55 6.48
C PHE A 48 1.85 -4.95 7.91
N CYS A 49 1.02 -5.72 8.59
CA CYS A 49 1.34 -6.30 9.89
C CYS A 49 1.83 -7.75 9.75
N LYS A 50 3.11 -8.00 10.02
CA LYS A 50 3.70 -9.36 9.98
C LYS A 50 3.18 -10.32 11.05
N HIS A 51 2.43 -9.84 12.03
CA HIS A 51 1.93 -10.65 13.14
C HIS A 51 0.52 -11.20 12.92
N CYS A 52 -0.32 -10.49 12.18
CA CYS A 52 -1.72 -10.87 11.93
C CYS A 52 -2.12 -10.79 10.45
N ASP A 53 -1.13 -10.61 9.57
CA ASP A 53 -1.24 -10.58 8.12
C ASP A 53 -2.26 -9.56 7.57
N GLN A 54 -2.53 -8.50 8.36
CA GLN A 54 -3.42 -7.42 7.94
C GLN A 54 -2.68 -6.44 7.04
N LEU A 55 -3.28 -6.13 5.89
CA LEU A 55 -2.86 -5.08 4.98
C LEU A 55 -3.81 -3.89 5.11
N TYR A 56 -3.27 -2.72 5.44
CA TYR A 56 -4.02 -1.47 5.57
C TYR A 56 -3.71 -0.54 4.41
N LEU A 57 -4.76 -0.03 3.80
CA LEU A 57 -4.73 0.92 2.69
C LEU A 57 -5.41 2.22 3.12
N GLU A 58 -4.98 3.33 2.53
CA GLU A 58 -5.71 4.59 2.69
C GLU A 58 -7.08 4.51 2.01
N GLU A 59 -8.10 5.08 2.64
CA GLU A 59 -9.47 5.00 2.14
C GLU A 59 -9.61 5.61 0.72
N ASN A 60 -8.93 6.73 0.48
CA ASN A 60 -8.92 7.36 -0.85
C ASN A 60 -8.30 6.46 -1.91
N LEU A 61 -7.26 5.70 -1.55
CA LEU A 61 -6.61 4.75 -2.46
C LEU A 61 -7.55 3.58 -2.80
N VAL A 62 -8.26 3.04 -1.81
CA VAL A 62 -9.29 1.99 -2.03
C VAL A 62 -10.34 2.47 -3.03
N ARG A 63 -10.82 3.72 -2.87
CA ARG A 63 -11.83 4.32 -3.75
C ARG A 63 -11.33 4.56 -5.18
N ILE A 64 -10.12 5.10 -5.33
CA ILE A 64 -9.53 5.37 -6.65
C ILE A 64 -9.29 4.07 -7.41
N LEU A 65 -8.88 3.00 -6.71
CA LEU A 65 -8.62 1.70 -7.30
C LEU A 65 -9.89 0.85 -7.48
N GLY A 66 -11.04 1.29 -6.96
CA GLY A 66 -12.31 0.53 -7.03
C GLY A 66 -12.29 -0.78 -6.25
N LEU A 67 -11.54 -0.82 -5.15
CA LEU A 67 -11.32 -2.03 -4.33
C LEU A 67 -12.41 -2.24 -3.27
N GLU A 68 -13.51 -1.49 -3.29
CA GLU A 68 -14.59 -1.66 -2.32
C GLU A 68 -15.22 -3.05 -2.39
N GLY A 69 -15.16 -3.75 -1.25
CA GLY A 69 -15.65 -5.12 -1.11
C GLY A 69 -14.74 -6.18 -1.73
N TYR A 70 -13.53 -5.82 -2.16
CA TYR A 70 -12.49 -6.80 -2.45
C TYR A 70 -11.78 -7.24 -1.18
N ILE A 71 -11.27 -8.46 -1.20
CA ILE A 71 -10.41 -9.03 -0.16
C ILE A 71 -9.01 -9.21 -0.76
N CYS A 72 -8.00 -8.67 -0.10
CA CYS A 72 -6.61 -8.94 -0.45
C CYS A 72 -6.30 -10.43 -0.17
N VAL A 73 -5.94 -11.19 -1.20
CA VAL A 73 -5.61 -12.62 -1.05
C VAL A 73 -4.11 -12.86 -0.84
N PHE A 74 -3.26 -11.99 -1.38
CA PHE A 74 -1.84 -11.93 -1.06
C PHE A 74 -1.27 -10.54 -1.38
N ALA A 75 -0.19 -10.18 -0.69
CA ALA A 75 0.60 -8.98 -0.97
C ALA A 75 2.09 -9.30 -0.85
N ILE A 76 2.88 -8.82 -1.80
CA ILE A 76 4.33 -8.98 -1.85
C ILE A 76 4.94 -7.60 -1.70
N GLN A 77 5.80 -7.45 -0.69
CA GLN A 77 6.57 -6.21 -0.53
C GLN A 77 7.50 -6.06 -1.74
N ARG A 78 7.47 -4.90 -2.39
CA ARG A 78 8.42 -4.61 -3.47
C ARG A 78 9.81 -4.32 -2.91
N ASP A 79 10.81 -4.77 -3.64
CA ASP A 79 12.17 -4.31 -3.42
C ASP A 79 12.27 -2.80 -3.67
N LYS A 80 13.08 -2.12 -2.86
CA LYS A 80 13.39 -0.70 -3.09
C LYS A 80 14.23 -0.59 -4.36
N GLN A 81 13.58 -0.29 -5.47
CA GLN A 81 14.26 0.14 -6.69
C GLN A 81 14.67 1.60 -6.52
N PHE A 82 15.98 1.85 -6.42
CA PHE A 82 16.53 3.19 -6.56
C PHE A 82 16.55 3.53 -8.05
N TYR A 83 15.66 4.43 -8.46
CA TYR A 83 15.82 5.13 -9.72
C TYR A 83 16.78 6.29 -9.47
N PRO A 84 17.82 6.51 -10.30
CA PRO A 84 18.62 7.73 -10.23
C PRO A 84 17.67 8.92 -10.31
N ASP A 85 18.00 10.01 -9.59
CA ASP A 85 17.24 11.25 -9.78
C ASP A 85 17.33 11.58 -11.28
N TRP A 86 16.24 12.04 -11.91
CA TRP A 86 16.29 12.41 -13.33
C TRP A 86 17.39 13.45 -13.60
N LYS A 87 17.77 14.23 -12.58
CA LYS A 87 18.92 15.15 -12.58
C LYS A 87 20.28 14.45 -12.77
N ASP A 88 20.39 13.18 -12.41
CA ASP A 88 21.61 12.38 -12.60
C ASP A 88 21.84 12.02 -14.08
N PHE A 89 20.81 12.09 -14.94
CA PHE A 89 20.89 11.84 -16.38
C PHE A 89 21.22 13.09 -17.21
N LEU A 90 21.33 14.27 -16.58
CA LEU A 90 21.65 15.55 -17.24
C LEU A 90 23.11 15.97 -17.07
N LYS A 91 23.97 15.07 -16.59
CA LYS A 91 25.43 15.21 -16.54
C LYS A 91 26.07 14.49 -17.71
#